data_AF-R0M8Z3-F1
#
_entry.id   AF-R0M8Z3-F1
#
_cell.length_a   1.000
_cell.length_b   1.000
_cell.length_c   1.000
_cell.angle_alpha   90.00
_cell.angle_beta   90.00
_cell.angle_gamma   90.00
#
_symmetry.space_group_name_H-M   'P 1'
#
loop_
_entity.id
_entity.type
_entity.pdbx_description
1 polymer ?
#
loop_
_entity_poly.entity_id
_entity_poly.type
_entity_poly.pdbx_seq_one_letter_code
_entity_poly.pdbx_strand_id
1 'polypeptide(L)'
;MFSKKNNLIIYLYLLILSICGDRTRIKPEFSQQDEAYFVHLPIKKELKIIKYEIFVDCYGDLSCLPSIIESSDTINIIENELVINIGSLGTDGRGDYCIRITTEDEKTFCSDYYFFHKKKKKFVLSKNYKNEDWKTPKRILCCCYMRSYENE
;
A
#
# COMPACT_ATOMS: atom_id res chain seq x y z
N MET A 1 3.17 -43.78 -28.47
CA MET A 1 3.57 -42.42 -28.86
C MET A 1 2.62 -41.43 -28.18
N PHE A 2 2.99 -40.93 -26.99
CA PHE A 2 2.19 -39.91 -26.31
C PHE A 2 2.26 -38.61 -27.12
N SER A 3 1.09 -38.16 -27.57
CA SER A 3 0.91 -37.05 -28.50
C SER A 3 1.58 -35.77 -27.99
N LYS A 4 2.63 -35.32 -28.71
CA LYS A 4 3.43 -34.11 -28.38
C LYS A 4 2.59 -32.83 -28.19
N LYS A 5 1.35 -32.80 -28.68
CA LYS A 5 0.46 -31.63 -28.61
C LYS A 5 -0.15 -31.39 -27.22
N ASN A 6 -0.40 -32.44 -26.42
CA ASN A 6 -1.03 -32.27 -25.10
C ASN A 6 -0.06 -31.71 -24.05
N ASN A 7 1.24 -31.99 -24.19
CA ASN A 7 2.25 -31.45 -23.28
C ASN A 7 2.46 -29.94 -23.48
N LEU A 8 2.35 -29.44 -24.71
CA LEU A 8 2.57 -28.01 -25.00
C LEU A 8 1.56 -27.12 -24.29
N ILE A 9 0.30 -27.55 -24.19
CA ILE A 9 -0.77 -26.82 -23.50
C ILE A 9 -0.50 -26.77 -22.00
N ILE A 10 -0.09 -27.88 -21.39
CA ILE A 10 0.23 -27.93 -19.95
C ILE A 10 1.42 -27.00 -19.62
N TYR A 11 2.46 -26.99 -20.46
CA TYR A 11 3.57 -26.06 -20.31
C TYR A 11 3.14 -24.59 -20.46
N LEU A 12 2.23 -24.29 -21.39
CA LEU A 12 1.68 -22.94 -21.57
C LEU A 12 0.86 -22.49 -20.35
N TYR A 13 0.03 -23.38 -19.78
CA TYR A 13 -0.73 -23.09 -18.56
C TYR A 13 0.17 -22.90 -17.34
N LEU A 14 1.22 -23.70 -17.19
CA LEU A 14 2.22 -23.51 -16.13
C LEU A 14 2.99 -22.18 -16.29
N LEU A 15 3.24 -21.75 -17.52
CA LEU A 15 3.87 -20.45 -17.81
C LEU A 15 2.93 -19.27 -17.49
N ILE A 16 1.64 -19.37 -17.85
CA ILE A 16 0.64 -18.34 -17.55
C ILE A 16 0.39 -18.24 -16.03
N LEU A 17 0.38 -19.37 -15.32
CA LEU A 17 0.29 -19.39 -13.86
C LEU A 17 1.54 -18.82 -13.18
N SER A 18 2.73 -18.91 -13.79
CA SER A 18 3.94 -18.27 -13.25
C SER A 18 4.03 -16.77 -13.55
N ILE A 19 3.32 -16.27 -14.57
CA ILE A 19 3.18 -14.82 -14.86
C ILE A 19 2.20 -14.14 -13.87
N CYS A 20 1.40 -14.90 -13.13
CA CYS A 20 0.71 -14.42 -11.93
C CYS A 20 1.66 -14.29 -10.71
N GLY A 21 2.96 -14.15 -10.98
CA GLY A 21 4.02 -14.00 -10.00
C GLY A 21 3.88 -12.69 -9.25
N ASP A 22 3.46 -12.83 -8.00
CA ASP A 22 3.94 -12.02 -6.88
C ASP A 22 3.96 -10.50 -7.14
N ARG A 23 2.77 -9.88 -7.09
CA ARG A 23 2.69 -8.52 -6.53
C ARG A 23 2.95 -8.61 -5.03
N THR A 24 4.14 -9.07 -4.62
CA THR A 24 4.55 -9.03 -3.21
C THR A 24 4.63 -7.57 -2.85
N ARG A 25 3.58 -7.09 -2.17
CA ARG A 25 3.53 -5.72 -1.69
C ARG A 25 4.59 -5.54 -0.63
N ILE A 26 5.23 -4.38 -0.65
CA ILE A 26 6.25 -4.03 0.34
C ILE A 26 5.51 -3.75 1.65
N LYS A 27 5.87 -4.44 2.73
CA LYS A 27 5.30 -4.19 4.05
C LYS A 27 5.98 -2.92 4.63
N PRO A 28 5.25 -1.80 4.82
CA PRO A 28 5.81 -0.63 5.48
C PRO A 28 5.99 -0.86 6.98
N GLU A 29 7.00 -0.20 7.53
CA GLU A 29 7.18 0.01 8.96
C GLU A 29 6.98 1.48 9.30
N PHE A 30 6.62 1.76 10.56
CA PHE A 30 6.24 3.10 10.97
C PHE A 30 7.04 3.51 12.20
N SER A 31 7.48 4.76 12.20
CA SER A 31 8.12 5.37 13.37
C SER A 31 7.55 6.76 13.60
N GLN A 32 7.71 7.24 14.83
CA GLN A 32 7.43 8.62 15.20
C GLN A 32 8.68 9.18 15.86
N GLN A 33 9.14 10.33 15.38
CA GLN A 33 10.24 11.07 15.98
C GLN A 33 9.76 12.50 16.20
N ASP A 34 9.84 12.95 17.45
CA ASP A 34 9.24 14.19 17.93
C ASP A 34 7.72 14.21 17.61
N GLU A 35 7.30 15.03 16.65
CA GLU A 35 5.90 15.14 16.19
C GLU A 35 5.69 14.70 14.75
N ALA A 36 6.75 14.23 14.07
CA ALA A 36 6.67 13.75 12.70
C ALA A 36 6.49 12.23 12.65
N TYR A 37 5.60 11.79 11.76
CA TYR A 37 5.41 10.38 11.45
C TYR A 37 6.20 10.03 10.19
N PHE A 38 6.86 8.88 10.22
CA PHE A 38 7.64 8.37 9.10
C PHE A 38 7.20 6.97 8.74
N VAL A 39 7.23 6.69 7.45
CA VAL A 39 7.08 5.35 6.89
C VAL A 39 8.41 4.90 6.30
N HIS A 40 8.79 3.68 6.63
CA HIS A 40 10.00 3.02 6.20
C HIS A 40 9.62 1.90 5.25
N LEU A 41 10.11 1.97 4.02
CA LEU A 41 9.89 0.94 3.01
C LEU A 41 11.19 0.19 2.77
N PRO A 42 11.29 -1.09 3.19
CA PRO A 42 12.49 -1.88 2.94
C PRO A 42 12.66 -2.14 1.45
N ILE A 43 13.83 -1.81 0.93
CA ILE A 43 14.17 -1.87 -0.49
C ILE A 43 15.41 -2.74 -0.67
N LYS A 44 15.45 -3.49 -1.78
CA LYS A 44 16.64 -4.24 -2.17
C LYS A 44 17.73 -3.25 -2.60
N LYS A 45 18.97 -3.43 -2.11
CA LYS A 45 20.14 -2.56 -2.35
C LYS A 45 20.38 -2.10 -3.80
N GLU A 46 19.89 -2.87 -4.78
CA GLU A 46 20.13 -2.62 -6.22
C GLU A 46 18.98 -1.85 -6.90
N LEU A 47 17.86 -1.61 -6.20
CA LEU A 47 16.71 -0.90 -6.78
C LEU A 47 16.98 0.61 -6.78
N LYS A 48 17.16 1.17 -7.97
CA LYS A 48 17.19 2.61 -8.18
C LYS A 48 15.77 3.16 -8.32
N ILE A 49 15.37 3.96 -7.35
CA ILE A 49 14.05 4.60 -7.31
C ILE A 49 14.18 6.00 -7.87
N ILE A 50 13.23 6.39 -8.73
CA ILE A 50 13.19 7.73 -9.33
C ILE A 50 12.02 8.57 -8.81
N LYS A 51 10.95 7.92 -8.31
CA LYS A 51 9.74 8.60 -7.88
C LYS A 51 8.99 7.78 -6.85
N TYR A 52 8.32 8.46 -5.92
CA TYR A 52 7.24 7.86 -5.13
C TYR A 52 5.94 8.68 -5.22
N GLU A 53 4.83 8.00 -4.99
CA GLU A 53 3.48 8.56 -4.97
C GLU A 53 2.73 7.97 -3.78
N ILE A 54 2.09 8.81 -2.97
CA ILE A 54 1.18 8.40 -1.91
C ILE A 54 -0.24 8.51 -2.46
N PHE A 55 -0.97 7.39 -2.38
CA PHE A 55 -2.38 7.30 -2.75
C PHE A 55 -3.23 7.26 -1.50
N VAL A 56 -4.40 7.89 -1.56
CA VAL A 56 -5.50 7.62 -0.65
C VAL A 56 -6.56 6.79 -1.36
N ASP A 57 -6.99 5.75 -0.69
CA ASP A 57 -8.09 4.88 -1.08
C ASP A 57 -9.14 4.90 0.04
N CYS A 58 -10.41 4.96 -0.35
CA CYS A 58 -11.49 4.99 0.62
C CYS A 58 -11.86 3.56 1.00
N TYR A 59 -11.75 3.23 2.29
CA TYR A 59 -11.95 1.88 2.79
C TYR A 59 -13.30 1.29 2.34
N GLY A 60 -13.30 0.19 1.59
CA GLY A 60 -14.53 -0.51 1.22
C GLY A 60 -15.34 0.10 0.06
N ASP A 61 -14.83 1.10 -0.65
CA ASP A 61 -15.45 1.62 -1.86
C ASP A 61 -14.55 1.43 -3.10
N LEU A 62 -14.77 0.33 -3.83
CA LEU A 62 -14.07 0.01 -5.09
C LEU A 62 -14.37 0.99 -6.23
N SER A 63 -15.28 1.95 -6.02
CA SER A 63 -15.70 2.90 -7.07
C SER A 63 -14.86 4.18 -7.14
N CYS A 64 -14.06 4.49 -6.11
CA CYS A 64 -13.15 5.63 -6.14
C CYS A 64 -11.81 5.21 -6.73
N LEU A 65 -11.41 5.83 -7.84
CA LEU A 65 -10.04 5.70 -8.32
C LEU A 65 -9.09 6.24 -7.24
N PRO A 66 -8.03 5.49 -6.87
CA PRO A 66 -7.10 5.95 -5.84
C PRO A 66 -6.50 7.29 -6.27
N SER A 67 -6.63 8.29 -5.40
CA SER A 67 -6.17 9.66 -5.69
C SER A 67 -4.76 9.84 -5.17
N ILE A 68 -3.89 10.41 -6.00
CA ILE A 68 -2.54 10.80 -5.56
C ILE A 68 -2.69 12.03 -4.67
N ILE A 69 -2.21 11.95 -3.44
CA ILE A 69 -2.24 13.05 -2.46
C ILE A 69 -0.85 13.67 -2.27
N GLU A 70 0.20 12.91 -2.55
CA GLU A 70 1.57 13.39 -2.51
C GLU A 70 2.39 12.67 -3.58
N SER A 71 3.32 13.38 -4.20
CA SER A 71 4.30 12.79 -5.11
C SER A 71 5.62 13.54 -4.98
N SER A 72 6.73 12.81 -5.06
CA SER A 72 8.07 13.38 -5.01
C SER A 72 9.02 12.58 -5.87
N ASP A 73 9.86 13.31 -6.61
CA ASP A 73 11.01 12.78 -7.34
C ASP A 73 12.30 12.90 -6.51
N THR A 74 12.23 13.48 -5.31
CA THR A 74 13.34 13.52 -4.35
C THR A 74 13.28 12.29 -3.46
N ILE A 75 14.25 11.39 -3.64
CA ILE A 75 14.29 10.09 -2.97
C ILE A 75 15.30 10.11 -1.84
N ASN A 76 14.83 9.88 -0.61
CA ASN A 76 15.68 9.75 0.56
C ASN A 76 15.82 8.28 0.96
N ILE A 77 16.97 7.69 0.67
CA ILE A 77 17.30 6.31 1.06
C ILE A 77 18.30 6.35 2.19
N ILE A 78 17.93 5.76 3.33
CA ILE A 78 18.82 5.58 4.49
C ILE A 78 19.07 4.09 4.61
N GLU A 79 20.34 3.68 4.50
CA GLU A 79 20.76 2.29 4.42
C GLU A 79 20.06 1.53 3.28
N ASN A 80 19.02 0.75 3.58
CA ASN A 80 18.24 -0.02 2.62
C ASN A 80 16.74 0.31 2.68
N GLU A 81 16.39 1.47 3.23
CA GLU A 81 15.01 1.88 3.44
C GLU A 81 14.74 3.22 2.79
N LEU A 82 13.61 3.31 2.09
CA LEU A 82 13.06 4.58 1.64
C LEU A 82 12.26 5.14 2.81
N VAL A 83 12.71 6.29 3.28
CA VAL A 83 12.14 6.97 4.44
C VAL A 83 11.33 8.15 3.94
N ILE A 84 10.01 8.10 4.14
CA ILE A 84 9.08 9.15 3.72
C ILE A 84 8.43 9.76 4.96
N ASN A 85 8.44 11.10 5.02
CA ASN A 85 7.70 11.83 6.05
C ASN A 85 6.22 11.83 5.67
N ILE A 86 5.37 11.30 6.55
CA ILE A 86 3.92 11.19 6.38
C ILE A 86 3.16 12.02 7.43
N GLY A 87 3.82 12.99 8.06
CA GLY A 87 3.21 13.90 9.02
C GLY A 87 2.13 14.80 8.42
N SER A 88 2.15 15.01 7.10
CA SER A 88 1.13 15.72 6.33
C SER A 88 -0.17 14.91 6.18
N LEU A 89 -0.13 13.59 6.40
CA LEU A 89 -1.31 12.72 6.22
C LEU A 89 -2.33 12.95 7.35
N GLY A 90 -3.60 12.91 6.98
CA GLY A 90 -4.71 13.05 7.92
C GLY A 90 -4.65 12.00 9.02
N THR A 91 -4.70 12.45 10.28
CA THR A 91 -4.79 11.59 11.47
C THR A 91 -6.24 11.25 11.84
N ASP A 92 -7.19 11.56 10.95
CA ASP A 92 -8.62 11.35 11.15
C ASP A 92 -9.09 9.93 10.80
N GLY A 93 -8.17 9.04 10.38
CA GLY A 93 -8.41 7.61 10.18
C GLY A 93 -9.43 7.26 9.10
N ARG A 94 -9.76 8.20 8.19
CA ARG A 94 -10.79 7.98 7.17
C ARG A 94 -10.30 7.22 5.95
N GLY A 95 -9.04 7.36 5.60
CA GLY A 95 -8.45 6.79 4.39
C GLY A 95 -7.46 5.67 4.68
N ASP A 96 -7.41 4.70 3.77
CA ASP A 96 -6.30 3.78 3.64
C ASP A 96 -5.29 4.40 2.67
N TYR A 97 -4.04 4.46 3.08
CA TYR A 97 -2.94 4.98 2.29
C TYR A 97 -2.12 3.83 1.69
N CYS A 98 -1.55 4.07 0.53
CA CYS A 98 -0.62 3.16 -0.14
C CYS A 98 0.47 3.97 -0.83
N ILE A 99 1.70 3.48 -0.84
CA ILE A 99 2.81 4.12 -1.53
C ILE A 99 3.12 3.31 -2.78
N ARG A 100 3.19 3.98 -3.92
CA ARG A 100 3.79 3.43 -5.13
C ARG A 100 5.18 3.99 -5.29
N ILE A 101 6.11 3.11 -5.60
CA ILE A 101 7.49 3.41 -5.95
C ILE A 101 7.64 3.12 -7.43
N THR A 102 8.25 4.04 -8.18
CA THR A 102 8.66 3.83 -9.56
C THR A 102 10.18 3.82 -9.65
N THR A 103 10.73 2.80 -10.30
CA THR A 103 12.17 2.64 -10.51
C THR A 103 12.64 3.19 -11.85
N GLU A 104 13.95 3.32 -12.02
CA GLU A 104 14.59 3.80 -13.27
C GLU A 104 14.22 2.95 -14.49
N ASP A 105 13.99 1.66 -14.31
CA ASP A 105 13.52 0.72 -15.35
C ASP A 105 11.99 0.71 -15.51
N GLU A 106 11.31 1.75 -15.03
CA GLU A 106 9.85 1.96 -15.09
C GLU A 106 9.01 0.87 -14.42
N LYS A 107 9.61 0.01 -13.59
CA LYS A 107 8.85 -0.93 -12.77
C LYS A 107 8.18 -0.19 -11.62
N THR A 108 7.02 -0.70 -11.22
CA THR A 108 6.26 -0.15 -10.11
C THR A 108 6.07 -1.17 -9.00
N PHE A 109 6.26 -0.71 -7.77
CA PHE A 109 6.06 -1.50 -6.56
C PHE A 109 5.08 -0.76 -5.65
N CYS A 110 4.14 -1.48 -5.06
CA CYS A 110 3.19 -0.90 -4.12
C CYS A 110 3.45 -1.41 -2.71
N SER A 111 3.25 -0.53 -1.73
CA SER A 111 3.21 -0.93 -0.33
C SER A 111 1.90 -1.68 0.01
N ASP A 112 1.90 -2.35 1.15
CA ASP A 112 0.65 -2.70 1.81
C ASP A 112 -0.11 -1.43 2.18
N TYR A 113 -1.44 -1.53 2.22
CA TYR A 113 -2.28 -0.43 2.70
C TYR A 113 -2.11 -0.23 4.20
N TYR A 114 -2.14 1.03 4.62
CA TYR A 114 -2.01 1.44 6.02
C TYR A 114 -2.90 2.64 6.35
N PHE A 115 -3.24 2.85 7.61
CA PHE A 115 -4.08 3.95 8.03
C PHE A 115 -3.67 4.44 9.42
N PHE A 116 -4.11 5.64 9.80
CA PHE A 116 -3.89 6.16 11.15
C PHE A 116 -4.90 5.58 12.12
N HIS A 117 -4.43 4.81 13.11
CA HIS A 117 -5.27 4.24 14.15
C HIS A 117 -5.44 5.24 15.30
N LYS A 118 -6.57 5.94 15.34
CA LYS A 118 -6.88 7.00 16.34
C LYS A 118 -6.62 6.58 17.79
N LYS A 119 -7.19 5.44 18.23
CA LYS A 119 -7.05 4.95 19.62
C LYS A 119 -5.58 4.66 19.99
N LYS A 120 -4.81 4.09 19.06
CA LYS A 120 -3.39 3.78 19.27
C LYS A 120 -2.46 4.96 18.94
N LYS A 121 -3.00 6.06 18.41
CA LYS A 121 -2.28 7.27 17.95
C LYS A 121 -1.06 6.97 17.08
N LYS A 122 -1.20 6.01 16.16
CA LYS A 122 -0.11 5.58 15.27
C LYS A 122 -0.61 5.01 13.96
N PHE A 123 0.23 5.03 12.94
CA PHE A 123 -0.02 4.32 11.68
C PHE A 123 0.11 2.80 11.86
N VAL A 124 -0.77 2.05 11.22
CA VAL A 124 -0.82 0.58 11.26
C VAL A 124 -1.23 0.01 9.91
N LEU A 125 -0.85 -1.25 9.64
CA LEU A 125 -1.22 -1.96 8.42
C LEU A 125 -2.72 -2.32 8.41
N SER A 126 -3.42 -1.99 7.33
CA SER A 126 -4.85 -2.27 7.16
C SER A 126 -5.20 -3.74 7.28
N LYS A 127 -4.33 -4.64 6.77
CA LYS A 127 -4.58 -6.09 6.76
C LYS A 127 -4.73 -6.71 8.14
N ASN A 128 -4.09 -6.13 9.17
CA ASN A 128 -4.14 -6.63 10.54
C ASN A 128 -5.50 -6.39 11.21
N TYR A 129 -6.38 -5.64 10.55
CA TYR A 129 -7.60 -5.08 11.11
C TYR A 129 -8.83 -5.48 10.28
N LYS A 130 -8.70 -6.34 9.26
CA LYS A 130 -9.80 -6.69 8.33
C LYS A 130 -11.01 -7.40 8.97
N ASN A 131 -10.84 -8.03 10.13
CA ASN A 131 -11.86 -8.88 10.76
C ASN A 131 -12.35 -8.35 12.13
N GLU A 132 -11.90 -7.17 12.57
CA GLU A 132 -12.57 -6.53 13.71
C GLU A 132 -13.99 -6.16 13.24
N ASP A 133 -15.03 -6.38 14.04
CA ASP A 133 -16.41 -6.02 13.69
C ASP A 133 -16.53 -4.49 13.56
N TRP A 134 -16.14 -3.97 12.40
CA TRP A 134 -16.30 -2.56 12.06
C TRP A 134 -17.79 -2.28 12.03
N LYS A 135 -18.27 -1.51 13.00
CA LYS A 135 -19.59 -0.86 12.88
C LYS A 135 -19.65 -0.27 11.48
N THR A 136 -20.66 -0.70 10.73
CA THR A 136 -20.85 -0.35 9.32
C THR A 136 -20.57 1.14 9.16
N PRO A 137 -19.55 1.53 8.37
CA PRO A 137 -19.10 2.90 8.31
C PRO A 137 -20.28 3.81 7.94
N LYS A 138 -20.60 4.77 8.82
CA LYS A 138 -21.64 5.78 8.53
C LYS A 138 -21.21 6.52 7.27
N ARG A 139 -22.00 6.42 6.19
CA ARG A 139 -21.83 7.24 4.98
C ARG A 139 -21.85 8.71 5.39
N ILE A 140 -20.71 9.37 5.32
CA ILE A 140 -20.62 10.82 5.46
C ILE A 140 -20.17 11.34 4.10
N LEU A 141 -21.13 12.00 3.42
CA LEU A 141 -21.06 12.77 2.18
C LEU A 141 -19.87 12.51 1.22
N CYS A 142 -20.23 12.12 -0.01
CA CYS A 142 -19.35 11.85 -1.16
C CYS A 142 -18.31 10.73 -0.92
N CYS A 143 -18.77 9.50 -1.13
CA CYS A 143 -17.95 8.38 -1.63
C CYS A 143 -16.85 7.81 -0.72
N CYS A 144 -16.75 8.22 0.54
CA CYS A 144 -15.77 7.66 1.47
C CYS A 144 -16.40 7.14 2.75
N TYR A 145 -16.15 5.86 3.05
CA TYR A 145 -16.50 5.24 4.31
C TYR A 145 -15.48 5.63 5.38
N MET A 146 -15.91 6.36 6.40
CA MET A 146 -15.08 6.60 7.57
C MET A 146 -14.94 5.31 8.38
N ARG A 147 -13.72 4.86 8.67
CA ARG A 147 -13.50 3.93 9.79
C ARG A 147 -13.85 4.66 11.10
N SER A 148 -15.10 4.57 11.56
CA SER A 148 -15.50 5.24 12.81
C SER A 148 -15.02 4.44 14.01
N TYR A 149 -13.90 4.85 14.60
CA TYR A 149 -13.57 4.53 16.01
C TYR A 149 -14.27 5.51 16.96
N GLU A 150 -15.57 5.72 16.74
CA GLU A 150 -16.46 6.38 17.70
C GLU A 150 -17.31 5.30 18.35
N ASN A 151 -16.75 4.64 19.37
CA ASN A 151 -17.42 4.27 20.62
C ASN A 151 -16.66 3.13 21.31
N GLU A 152 -16.34 3.40 22.58
CA GLU A 152 -15.80 2.54 23.66
C GLU A 152 -14.26 2.45 23.82
#